data_AF-A0A5C8FTV7-F1
#
_entry.id   AF-A0A5C8FTV7-F1
#
_cell.length_a   1.000
_cell.length_b   1.000
_cell.length_c   1.000
_cell.angle_alpha   90.00
_cell.angle_beta   90.00
_cell.angle_gamma   90.00
#
_symmetry.space_group_name_H-M   'P 1'
#
loop_
_entity.id
_entity.type
_entity.pdbx_description
1 polymer ?
#
loop_
_entity_poly.entity_id
_entity_poly.type
_entity_poly.pdbx_seq_one_letter_code
_entity_poly.pdbx_strand_id
1 'polypeptide(L)'
;MKKCYICGEELTKENASVEHIIPNAIGGKLKSKELICKKCNSKLGHSMDKELAEQLDFFSNFLNINRDRGKPNNIIFIEKETNMEYIRKANGDFLPKKDVEVKKEIMDNGKIRFHISSTNKKKYLKKN
;
A
#
# COMPACT_ATOMS: atom_id res chain seq x y z
N MET A 1 -16.84 34.62 9.32
CA MET A 1 -16.72 33.72 8.16
C MET A 1 -15.43 32.92 8.28
N LYS A 2 -15.42 31.66 7.83
CA LYS A 2 -14.22 30.81 7.83
C LYS A 2 -13.47 31.01 6.51
N LYS A 3 -12.14 30.94 6.56
CA LYS A 3 -11.27 31.11 5.38
C LYS A 3 -10.37 29.90 5.21
N CYS A 4 -10.07 29.57 3.97
CA CYS A 4 -9.08 28.56 3.63
C CYS A 4 -7.71 28.98 4.16
N TYR A 5 -7.06 28.13 4.97
CA TYR A 5 -5.77 28.47 5.57
C TYR A 5 -4.62 28.57 4.55
N ILE A 6 -4.83 28.10 3.31
CA ILE A 6 -3.82 28.12 2.24
C ILE A 6 -3.99 29.33 1.31
N CYS A 7 -5.18 29.48 0.72
CA CYS A 7 -5.42 30.53 -0.29
C CYS A 7 -6.18 31.75 0.25
N GLY A 8 -6.67 31.72 1.50
CA GLY A 8 -7.43 32.81 2.10
C GLY A 8 -8.87 32.99 1.59
N GLU A 9 -9.30 32.19 0.61
CA GLU A 9 -10.66 32.21 0.07
C GLU A 9 -11.69 31.89 1.16
N GLU A 10 -12.84 32.55 1.11
CA GLU A 10 -13.94 32.26 2.03
C GLU A 10 -14.48 30.84 1.83
N LEU A 11 -14.73 30.14 2.94
CA LEU A 11 -15.30 28.80 2.91
C LEU A 11 -16.82 28.85 2.92
N THR A 12 -17.41 28.35 1.85
CA THR A 12 -18.84 28.14 1.68
C THR A 12 -19.18 26.65 1.79
N LYS A 13 -20.47 26.31 1.78
CA LYS A 13 -20.89 24.89 1.83
C LYS A 13 -20.45 24.12 0.58
N GLU A 14 -20.30 24.82 -0.54
CA GLU A 14 -19.99 24.27 -1.86
C GLU A 14 -18.49 24.05 -2.06
N ASN A 15 -17.65 24.97 -1.58
CA ASN A 15 -16.19 24.90 -1.78
C ASN A 15 -15.44 24.25 -0.61
N ALA A 16 -16.04 24.14 0.59
CA ALA A 16 -15.37 23.55 1.75
C ALA A 16 -15.10 22.05 1.58
N SER A 17 -13.95 21.60 2.09
CA SER A 17 -13.54 20.19 2.11
C SER A 17 -13.30 19.73 3.54
N VAL A 18 -13.50 18.43 3.79
CA VAL A 18 -13.10 17.81 5.06
C VAL A 18 -11.61 17.49 4.97
N GLU A 19 -10.85 18.10 5.87
CA GLU A 19 -9.40 17.90 6.00
C GLU A 19 -9.09 17.12 7.27
N HIS A 20 -8.08 16.25 7.22
CA HIS A 20 -7.52 15.64 8.42
C HIS A 20 -6.31 16.46 8.86
N ILE A 21 -6.23 16.83 10.15
CA ILE A 21 -5.10 17.63 10.67
C ILE A 21 -3.77 16.91 10.49
N ILE A 22 -3.79 15.60 10.70
CA ILE A 22 -2.73 14.68 10.29
C ILE A 22 -3.32 13.84 9.15
N PRO A 23 -2.63 13.63 8.01
CA PRO A 23 -3.23 12.90 6.89
C PRO A 23 -3.79 11.52 7.29
N ASN A 24 -4.98 11.21 6.78
CA ASN A 24 -5.63 9.92 7.03
C ASN A 24 -4.75 8.72 6.62
N ALA A 25 -3.92 8.88 5.58
CA ALA A 25 -3.01 7.84 5.11
C ALA A 25 -2.01 7.37 6.18
N ILE A 26 -1.63 8.25 7.10
CA ILE A 26 -0.71 7.94 8.21
C ILE A 26 -1.43 7.83 9.56
N GLY A 27 -2.77 7.70 9.54
CA GLY A 27 -3.57 7.37 10.71
C GLY A 27 -4.20 8.55 11.45
N GLY A 28 -4.15 9.76 10.89
CA GLY A 28 -4.80 10.91 11.52
C GLY A 28 -6.32 10.76 11.59
N LYS A 29 -6.91 11.11 12.74
CA LYS A 29 -8.35 10.98 13.03
C LYS A 29 -9.06 12.32 13.22
N LEU A 30 -8.35 13.34 13.70
CA LEU A 30 -8.91 14.66 13.90
C LEU A 30 -9.14 15.32 12.54
N LYS A 31 -10.39 15.74 12.29
CA LYS A 31 -10.81 16.30 11.01
C LYS A 31 -11.61 17.58 11.20
N SER A 32 -11.57 18.45 10.20
CA SER A 32 -12.38 19.67 10.16
C SER A 32 -12.85 19.98 8.74
N LYS A 33 -14.09 20.45 8.62
CA LYS A 33 -14.65 20.96 7.35
C LYS A 33 -14.42 22.46 7.18
N GLU A 34 -13.74 23.09 8.14
CA GLU A 34 -13.77 24.54 8.33
C GLU A 34 -12.42 25.21 8.06
N LEU A 35 -11.46 24.43 7.55
CA LEU A 35 -10.07 24.84 7.43
C LEU A 35 -9.65 25.09 5.98
N ILE A 36 -10.15 24.31 5.01
CA ILE A 36 -9.60 24.29 3.66
C ILE A 36 -10.69 24.17 2.57
N CYS A 37 -10.44 24.77 1.41
CA CYS A 37 -11.28 24.59 0.23
C CYS A 37 -10.87 23.32 -0.54
N LYS A 38 -11.79 22.77 -1.34
CA LYS A 38 -11.59 21.56 -2.15
C LYS A 38 -10.37 21.65 -3.07
N LYS A 39 -10.16 22.79 -3.73
CA LYS A 39 -9.03 23.02 -4.64
C LYS A 39 -7.69 22.85 -3.93
N CYS A 40 -7.55 23.49 -2.77
CA CYS A 40 -6.32 23.43 -1.97
C CYS A 40 -6.10 22.04 -1.37
N ASN A 41 -7.16 21.40 -0.84
CA ASN A 41 -7.09 20.05 -0.30
C ASN A 41 -6.66 19.04 -1.39
N SER A 42 -7.31 19.05 -2.56
CA SER A 42 -6.89 18.21 -3.69
C SER A 42 -5.44 18.46 -4.11
N LYS A 43 -5.00 19.72 -4.14
CA LYS A 43 -3.61 20.04 -4.48
C LYS A 43 -2.62 19.43 -3.49
N LEU A 44 -2.86 19.55 -2.18
CA LEU A 44 -2.01 18.93 -1.16
C LEU A 44 -2.03 17.41 -1.23
N GLY A 45 -3.23 16.82 -1.41
CA GLY A 45 -3.43 15.39 -1.59
C GLY A 45 -2.71 14.79 -2.80
N HIS A 46 -2.38 15.60 -3.81
CA HIS A 46 -1.58 15.18 -4.97
C HIS A 46 -0.10 15.60 -4.92
N SER A 47 0.31 16.32 -3.87
CA SER A 47 1.68 16.79 -3.70
C SER A 47 2.24 16.40 -2.34
N MET A 48 2.24 17.32 -1.37
CA MET A 48 2.94 17.15 -0.10
C MET A 48 2.38 16.00 0.75
N ASP A 49 1.06 15.85 0.84
CA ASP A 49 0.46 14.77 1.64
C ASP A 49 0.72 13.41 1.01
N LYS A 50 0.79 13.37 -0.33
CA LYS A 50 1.12 12.15 -1.08
C LYS A 50 2.55 11.72 -0.78
N GLU A 51 3.51 12.64 -0.92
CA GLU A 51 4.92 12.37 -0.64
C GLU A 51 5.11 11.87 0.80
N LEU A 52 4.51 12.56 1.77
CA LEU A 52 4.58 12.17 3.17
C LEU A 52 3.97 10.77 3.41
N ALA A 53 2.83 10.49 2.78
CA ALA A 53 2.19 9.18 2.88
C ALA A 53 3.05 8.06 2.26
N GLU A 54 3.72 8.31 1.14
CA GLU A 54 4.62 7.36 0.47
C GLU A 54 5.85 7.08 1.33
N GLN A 55 6.48 8.11 1.90
CA GLN A 55 7.62 7.97 2.80
C GLN A 55 7.30 7.16 4.06
N LEU A 56 6.08 7.29 4.58
CA LEU A 56 5.62 6.61 5.80
C LEU A 56 4.79 5.35 5.52
N ASP A 57 4.69 4.90 4.28
CA ASP A 57 3.84 3.76 3.91
C ASP A 57 4.34 2.45 4.55
N PHE A 58 5.67 2.32 4.72
CA PHE A 58 6.27 1.21 5.45
C PHE A 58 5.67 1.09 6.85
N PHE A 59 5.68 2.17 7.64
CA PHE A 59 5.14 2.18 8.99
C PHE A 59 3.63 2.00 9.01
N SER A 60 2.94 2.61 8.05
CA SER A 60 1.49 2.50 7.91
C SER A 60 1.03 1.06 7.74
N ASN A 61 1.73 0.29 6.89
CA ASN A 61 1.48 -1.14 6.72
C ASN A 61 2.00 -1.95 7.92
N PHE A 62 3.19 -1.63 8.44
CA PHE A 62 3.80 -2.43 9.52
C PHE A 62 2.97 -2.42 10.80
N LEU A 63 2.44 -1.26 11.16
CA LEU A 63 1.61 -1.04 12.35
C LEU A 63 0.12 -1.28 12.10
N ASN A 64 -0.27 -1.74 10.90
CA ASN A 64 -1.66 -1.93 10.51
C ASN A 64 -2.55 -0.71 10.80
N ILE A 65 -2.09 0.48 10.40
CA ILE A 65 -2.73 1.75 10.75
C ILE A 65 -4.17 1.77 10.24
N ASN A 66 -5.09 2.08 11.16
CA ASN A 66 -6.50 2.26 10.84
C ASN A 66 -6.72 3.59 10.11
N ARG A 67 -7.25 3.50 8.89
CA ARG A 67 -7.62 4.65 8.05
C ARG A 67 -9.14 4.76 7.98
N ASP A 68 -9.65 5.98 7.93
CA ASP A 68 -11.07 6.27 7.69
C ASP A 68 -11.50 5.82 6.28
N ARG A 69 -10.54 5.81 5.34
CA ARG A 69 -10.70 5.37 3.96
C ARG A 69 -9.51 4.56 3.50
N GLY A 70 -9.76 3.51 2.74
CA GLY A 70 -8.73 2.62 2.21
C GLY A 70 -8.06 1.77 3.29
N LYS A 71 -6.99 1.07 2.90
CA LYS A 71 -6.13 0.27 3.79
C LYS A 71 -4.67 0.61 3.48
N PRO A 72 -3.72 0.36 4.40
CA PRO A 72 -2.30 0.45 4.08
C PRO A 72 -1.96 -0.41 2.86
N ASN A 73 -1.06 0.08 2.00
CA ASN A 73 -0.65 -0.68 0.82
C ASN A 73 0.16 -1.91 1.24
N ASN A 74 0.23 -2.93 0.39
CA ASN A 74 1.12 -4.05 0.65
C ASN A 74 2.59 -3.64 0.41
N ILE A 75 3.50 -4.18 1.21
CA ILE A 75 4.94 -3.97 1.01
C ILE A 75 5.52 -5.21 0.31
N ILE A 76 6.42 -5.01 -0.65
CA ILE A 76 7.19 -6.10 -1.26
C ILE A 76 8.53 -6.23 -0.52
N PHE A 77 8.82 -7.44 -0.04
CA PHE A 77 10.10 -7.82 0.54
C PHE A 77 10.83 -8.76 -0.40
N ILE A 78 12.15 -8.68 -0.42
CA ILE A 78 13.03 -9.63 -1.13
C ILE A 78 13.85 -10.35 -0.06
N GLU A 79 13.71 -11.66 0.03
CA GLU A 79 14.53 -12.50 0.89
C GLU A 79 15.95 -12.58 0.31
N LYS A 80 16.96 -12.21 1.10
CA LYS A 80 18.34 -12.07 0.60
C LYS A 80 18.98 -13.39 0.16
N GLU A 81 18.64 -14.49 0.82
CA GLU A 81 19.28 -15.80 0.57
C GLU A 81 18.73 -16.48 -0.69
N THR A 82 17.42 -16.43 -0.88
CA THR A 82 16.72 -17.12 -1.97
C THR A 82 16.39 -16.21 -3.14
N ASN A 83 16.51 -14.89 -2.95
CA ASN A 83 16.02 -13.85 -3.86
C ASN A 83 14.51 -13.95 -4.14
N MET A 84 13.75 -14.56 -3.22
CA MET A 84 12.30 -14.70 -3.35
C MET A 84 11.58 -13.41 -2.92
N GLU A 85 10.59 -13.01 -3.70
CA GLU A 85 9.74 -11.86 -3.40
C GLU A 85 8.52 -12.27 -2.57
N TYR A 86 8.24 -11.51 -1.51
CA TYR A 86 7.09 -11.68 -0.62
C TYR A 86 6.26 -10.39 -0.57
N ILE A 87 4.95 -10.55 -0.47
CA ILE A 87 3.97 -9.51 -0.20
C ILE A 87 3.66 -9.56 1.29
N ARG A 88 3.97 -8.47 2.02
CA ARG A 88 3.49 -8.24 3.38
C ARG A 88 2.19 -7.45 3.35
N LYS A 89 1.14 -8.05 3.89
CA LYS A 89 -0.14 -7.37 4.13
C LYS A 89 -0.10 -6.60 5.44
N ALA A 90 -0.98 -5.60 5.56
CA ALA A 90 -1.04 -4.75 6.74
C ALA A 90 -1.36 -5.53 8.03
N ASN A 91 -2.13 -6.62 7.94
CA ASN A 91 -2.45 -7.50 9.08
C ASN A 91 -1.27 -8.36 9.55
N GLY A 92 -0.09 -8.27 8.91
CA GLY A 92 1.10 -9.04 9.26
C GLY A 92 1.30 -10.31 8.44
N ASP A 93 0.36 -10.69 7.57
CA ASP A 93 0.55 -11.86 6.71
C ASP A 93 1.68 -11.63 5.70
N PHE A 94 2.51 -12.66 5.50
CA PHE A 94 3.49 -12.74 4.42
C PHE A 94 3.06 -13.81 3.42
N LEU A 95 2.94 -13.43 2.16
CA LEU A 95 2.62 -14.33 1.05
C LEU A 95 3.74 -14.23 0.02
N PRO A 96 4.24 -15.31 -0.58
CA PRO A 96 5.13 -15.16 -1.72
C PRO A 96 4.38 -14.46 -2.85
N LYS A 97 5.09 -13.59 -3.56
CA LYS A 97 4.54 -12.86 -4.70
C LYS A 97 4.31 -13.77 -5.89
N LYS A 98 5.16 -14.79 -6.05
CA LYS A 98 4.98 -15.86 -7.03
C LYS A 98 4.33 -17.07 -6.36
N ASP A 99 3.24 -17.53 -6.94
CA ASP A 99 2.54 -18.72 -6.48
C ASP A 99 3.31 -20.01 -6.73
N VAL A 100 4.19 -20.03 -7.75
CA VAL A 100 4.94 -21.22 -8.18
C VAL A 100 6.33 -20.81 -8.63
N GLU A 101 7.34 -21.51 -8.14
CA GLU A 101 8.72 -21.47 -8.62
C GLU A 101 9.04 -22.84 -9.25
N VAL A 102 9.59 -22.84 -10.46
CA VAL A 102 10.01 -24.06 -11.17
C VAL A 102 11.49 -23.92 -11.50
N LYS A 103 12.35 -24.74 -10.89
CA LYS A 103 13.75 -24.87 -11.26
C LYS A 103 13.93 -26.14 -12.10
N LYS A 104 14.67 -26.04 -13.20
CA LYS A 104 14.98 -27.15 -14.10
C LYS A 104 16.45 -27.53 -13.92
N GLU A 105 16.71 -28.80 -13.66
CA GLU A 105 18.04 -29.39 -13.59
C GLU A 105 18.17 -30.46 -14.68
N ILE A 106 19.23 -30.40 -15.48
CA ILE A 106 19.55 -31.43 -16.48
C ILE A 106 20.58 -32.35 -15.84
N MET A 107 20.22 -33.63 -15.74
CA MET A 107 21.09 -34.67 -15.18
C MET A 107 21.98 -35.25 -16.28
N ASP A 108 23.17 -35.72 -15.91
CA ASP A 108 24.18 -36.26 -16.83
C ASP A 108 23.69 -37.44 -17.69
N ASN A 109 22.63 -38.13 -17.26
CA ASN A 109 21.98 -39.22 -17.98
C ASN A 109 20.88 -38.77 -18.96
N GLY A 110 20.80 -37.47 -19.27
CA GLY A 110 19.79 -36.88 -20.14
C GLY A 110 18.39 -36.74 -19.50
N LYS A 111 18.23 -37.11 -18.22
CA LYS A 111 16.97 -36.88 -17.50
C LYS A 111 16.86 -35.41 -17.09
N ILE A 112 15.62 -34.91 -17.06
CA ILE A 112 15.30 -33.57 -16.59
C ILE A 112 14.59 -33.70 -15.24
N ARG A 113 15.11 -33.03 -14.21
CA ARG A 113 14.47 -32.90 -12.90
C ARG A 113 13.86 -31.50 -12.77
N PHE A 114 12.59 -31.44 -12.38
CA PHE A 114 11.91 -30.19 -12.05
C PHE A 114 11.76 -30.08 -10.53
N HIS A 115 12.27 -29.01 -9.93
CA HIS A 115 11.96 -28.63 -8.55
C HIS A 115 10.84 -27.59 -8.60
N ILE A 116 9.66 -27.97 -8.14
CA ILE A 116 8.48 -27.10 -8.15
C ILE A 116 8.12 -26.75 -6.69
N SER A 117 8.15 -25.47 -6.36
CA SER A 117 7.78 -24.93 -5.04
C SER A 117 6.56 -24.03 -5.19
N SER A 118 5.52 -24.22 -4.39
CA SER A 118 4.30 -23.40 -4.42
C SER A 118 3.69 -23.27 -3.04
N THR A 119 3.06 -22.13 -2.76
CA THR A 119 2.31 -21.88 -1.54
C THR A 119 0.89 -22.39 -1.52
N ASN A 120 0.43 -23.04 -2.59
CA ASN A 120 -0.86 -23.70 -2.59
C ASN A 120 -0.79 -25.09 -3.23
N LYS A 121 -1.02 -26.11 -2.40
CA LYS A 121 -1.05 -27.54 -2.80
C LYS A 121 -2.04 -27.85 -3.94
N LYS A 122 -3.08 -27.04 -4.15
CA LYS A 122 -4.06 -27.21 -5.24
C LYS A 122 -3.62 -26.58 -6.57
N LYS A 123 -2.59 -25.73 -6.60
CA LYS A 123 -2.14 -25.05 -7.84
C LYS A 123 -1.18 -25.90 -8.69
N TYR A 124 -0.57 -26.94 -8.12
CA TYR A 124 0.29 -27.90 -8.85
C TYR A 124 -0.49 -28.74 -9.88
N LEU A 125 -1.79 -28.97 -9.66
CA LEU A 125 -2.60 -29.94 -10.40
C LEU A 125 -3.46 -29.34 -11.52
N LYS A 126 -3.42 -28.03 -11.75
CA LYS A 126 -4.07 -27.43 -12.92
C LYS A 126 -3.15 -27.48 -14.12
N LYS A 127 -2.97 -28.66 -14.69
CA LYS A 127 -2.60 -28.82 -16.10
C LYS A 127 -3.44 -29.95 -16.69
N ASN A 128 -4.28 -29.55 -17.64
CA ASN A 128 -5.23 -30.30 -18.47
C ASN A 128 -6.62 -30.50 -17.86
#